data_AF-A0A929IFL8-F1
#
_entry.id   AF-A0A929IFL8-F1
#
_cell.length_a   1.000
_cell.length_b   1.000
_cell.length_c   1.000
_cell.angle_alpha   90.00
_cell.angle_beta   90.00
_cell.angle_gamma   90.00
#
_symmetry.space_group_name_H-M   'P 1'
#
loop_
_entity.id
_entity.type
_entity.pdbx_description
1 polymer ?
#
loop_
_entity_poly.entity_id
_entity_poly.type
_entity_poly.pdbx_seq_one_letter_code
_entity_poly.pdbx_strand_id
1 'polypeptide(L)'
;MKEETLDSIKHEFTDIYAAIRDLSDEEILNGPDDIFRPHFQRLQRLAGTDVDDHAAERILSDREFQSAARQICHLKAVNGLRMEIESARSIIAGPDPWVLVKRFVFYPNYVELARMEYEGGDL
;
A
#
# COMPACT_ATOMS: atom_id res chain seq x y z
N MET A 1 23.39 13.64 -3.89
CA MET A 1 22.56 13.33 -2.70
C MET A 1 21.06 13.49 -2.89
N LYS A 2 20.46 14.63 -3.30
CA LYS A 2 18.98 14.70 -3.48
C LYS A 2 18.45 14.05 -4.78
N GLU A 3 19.18 14.17 -5.89
CA GLU A 3 18.75 13.59 -7.18
C GLU A 3 18.94 12.06 -7.24
N GLU A 4 20.03 11.53 -6.68
CA GLU A 4 20.27 10.07 -6.62
C GLU A 4 19.16 9.32 -5.86
N THR A 5 18.61 9.93 -4.80
CA THR A 5 17.47 9.38 -4.06
C THR A 5 16.18 9.38 -4.89
N LEU A 6 15.94 10.44 -5.67
CA LEU A 6 14.75 10.57 -6.51
C LEU A 6 14.75 9.55 -7.66
N ASP A 7 15.90 9.40 -8.31
CA ASP A 7 16.08 8.42 -9.39
C ASP A 7 15.98 6.98 -8.85
N SER A 8 16.52 6.73 -7.65
CA SER A 8 16.37 5.44 -6.98
C SER A 8 14.90 5.11 -6.66
N ILE A 9 14.12 6.09 -6.18
CA ILE A 9 12.69 5.91 -5.88
C ILE A 9 11.91 5.61 -7.17
N LYS A 10 12.15 6.39 -8.23
CA LYS A 10 11.51 6.17 -9.52
C LYS A 10 11.87 4.81 -10.11
N HIS A 11 13.13 4.41 -10.01
CA HIS A 11 13.58 3.12 -10.50
C HIS A 11 12.93 1.97 -9.73
N GLU A 12 12.94 2.00 -8.39
CA GLU A 12 12.28 0.97 -7.60
C GLU A 12 10.76 0.92 -7.87
N PHE A 13 10.11 2.06 -8.01
CA PHE A 13 8.69 2.13 -8.35
C PHE A 13 8.38 1.48 -9.70
N THR A 14 9.15 1.82 -10.74
CA THR A 14 8.97 1.26 -12.09
C THR A 14 9.29 -0.23 -12.12
N ASP A 15 10.29 -0.69 -11.37
CA ASP A 15 10.60 -2.11 -11.21
C ASP A 15 9.46 -2.88 -10.55
N ILE A 16 8.87 -2.32 -9.50
CA ILE A 16 7.67 -2.90 -8.86
C ILE A 16 6.53 -2.95 -9.87
N TYR A 17 6.27 -1.83 -10.56
CA TYR A 17 5.20 -1.75 -11.56
C TYR A 17 5.37 -2.81 -12.64
N ALA A 18 6.55 -2.93 -13.23
CA ALA A 18 6.85 -3.89 -14.28
C ALA A 18 6.59 -5.34 -13.83
N ALA A 19 6.82 -5.66 -12.55
CA ALA A 19 6.60 -7.00 -12.01
C ALA A 19 5.12 -7.34 -11.78
N ILE A 20 4.25 -6.34 -11.53
CA ILE A 20 2.86 -6.58 -11.12
C ILE A 20 1.81 -6.07 -12.10
N ARG A 21 2.19 -5.30 -13.14
CA ARG A 21 1.24 -4.65 -14.05
C ARG A 21 0.33 -5.62 -14.80
N ASP A 22 0.78 -6.85 -15.02
CA ASP A 22 0.05 -7.85 -15.80
C ASP A 22 -0.84 -8.75 -14.93
N LEU A 23 -0.85 -8.53 -13.60
CA LEU A 23 -1.76 -9.21 -12.69
C LEU A 23 -3.19 -8.71 -12.86
N SER A 24 -4.10 -9.65 -13.00
CA SER A 24 -5.54 -9.40 -12.94
C SER A 24 -6.05 -9.31 -11.50
N ASP A 25 -7.21 -8.68 -11.33
CA ASP A 25 -7.88 -8.60 -10.03
C ASP A 25 -8.16 -9.99 -9.45
N GLU A 26 -8.52 -10.96 -10.30
CA GLU A 26 -8.81 -12.34 -9.90
C GLU A 26 -7.55 -13.06 -9.39
N GLU A 27 -6.41 -12.87 -10.05
CA GLU A 27 -5.12 -13.41 -9.59
C GLU A 27 -4.71 -12.82 -8.25
N ILE A 28 -4.95 -11.53 -8.02
CA ILE A 28 -4.68 -10.90 -6.73
C ILE A 28 -5.65 -11.38 -5.66
N LEU A 29 -6.95 -11.51 -5.95
CA LEU A 29 -7.97 -11.88 -4.96
C LEU A 29 -7.88 -13.35 -4.55
N ASN A 30 -7.63 -14.24 -5.51
CA ASN A 30 -7.77 -15.69 -5.30
C ASN A 30 -6.49 -16.50 -5.61
N GLY A 31 -5.48 -15.89 -6.24
CA GLY A 31 -4.22 -16.54 -6.55
C GLY A 31 -3.29 -16.74 -5.35
N PRO A 32 -2.11 -17.36 -5.55
CA PRO A 32 -1.13 -17.56 -4.48
C PRO A 32 -0.41 -16.24 -4.18
N ASP A 33 -0.29 -15.89 -2.89
CA ASP A 33 0.18 -14.56 -2.49
C ASP A 33 1.67 -14.32 -2.76
N ASP A 34 2.46 -15.39 -2.82
CA ASP A 34 3.91 -15.38 -2.93
C ASP A 34 4.38 -14.67 -4.22
N ILE A 35 3.55 -14.68 -5.25
CA ILE A 35 3.79 -14.02 -6.54
C ILE A 35 3.81 -12.49 -6.41
N PHE A 36 2.94 -11.90 -5.57
CA PHE A 36 2.73 -10.44 -5.55
C PHE A 36 3.00 -9.77 -4.20
N ARG A 37 2.88 -10.50 -3.09
CA ARG A 37 3.09 -9.98 -1.73
C ARG A 37 4.45 -9.29 -1.54
N PRO A 38 5.59 -9.85 -2.01
CA PRO A 38 6.88 -9.18 -1.86
C PRO A 38 6.92 -7.80 -2.54
N HIS A 39 6.22 -7.64 -3.67
CA HIS A 39 6.14 -6.39 -4.41
C HIS A 39 5.31 -5.33 -3.67
N PHE A 40 4.17 -5.71 -3.08
CA PHE A 40 3.40 -4.79 -2.23
C PHE A 40 4.12 -4.41 -0.95
N GLN A 41 4.92 -5.30 -0.36
CA GLN A 41 5.77 -4.97 0.78
C GLN A 41 6.88 -3.97 0.41
N ARG A 42 7.48 -4.11 -0.79
CA ARG A 42 8.42 -3.10 -1.33
C ARG A 42 7.72 -1.76 -1.51
N LEU A 43 6.52 -1.75 -2.09
CA LEU A 43 5.73 -0.52 -2.27
C LEU A 43 5.41 0.15 -0.93
N GLN A 44 5.07 -0.63 0.10
CA GLN A 44 4.80 -0.09 1.44
C GLN A 44 6.05 0.55 2.06
N ARG A 45 7.23 -0.05 1.87
CA ARG A 45 8.50 0.56 2.30
C ARG A 45 8.80 1.83 1.53
N LEU A 46 8.61 1.81 0.21
CA LEU A 46 8.82 2.97 -0.65
C LEU A 46 7.91 4.14 -0.23
N ALA A 47 6.64 3.87 0.07
CA ALA A 47 5.68 4.88 0.54
C ALA A 47 6.03 5.47 1.92
N GLY A 48 6.82 4.77 2.74
CA GLY A 48 7.32 5.26 4.02
C GLY A 48 8.68 5.95 3.94
N THR A 49 9.22 6.14 2.73
CA THR A 49 10.51 6.83 2.54
C THR A 49 10.35 8.30 2.83
N ASP A 50 11.23 8.86 3.66
CA ASP A 50 11.27 10.29 3.93
C ASP A 50 11.79 11.04 2.70
N VAL A 51 10.92 11.87 2.12
CA VAL A 51 11.18 12.64 0.91
C VAL A 51 10.61 14.03 1.13
N ASP A 52 11.37 15.08 0.79
CA ASP A 52 10.87 16.45 0.90
C ASP A 52 9.73 16.73 -0.09
N ASP A 53 8.83 17.64 0.27
CA ASP A 53 7.62 17.95 -0.50
C ASP A 53 7.92 18.31 -1.97
N HIS A 54 9.01 19.03 -2.22
CA HIS A 54 9.40 19.44 -3.58
C HIS A 54 9.87 18.23 -4.41
N ALA A 55 10.60 17.30 -3.81
CA ALA A 55 10.97 16.04 -4.45
C ALA A 55 9.74 15.16 -4.73
N ALA A 56 8.80 15.07 -3.78
CA ALA A 56 7.54 14.35 -3.99
C ALA A 56 6.72 14.97 -5.14
N GLU A 57 6.60 16.30 -5.18
CA GLU A 57 5.86 17.01 -6.24
C GLU A 57 6.49 16.80 -7.63
N ARG A 58 7.83 16.77 -7.72
CA ARG A 58 8.53 16.47 -8.97
C ARG A 58 8.25 15.05 -9.47
N ILE A 59 8.15 14.07 -8.56
CA ILE A 59 7.79 12.69 -8.91
C ILE A 59 6.33 12.64 -9.37
N LEU A 60 5.42 13.28 -8.63
CA LEU A 60 3.99 13.28 -8.92
C LEU A 60 3.63 14.04 -10.20
N SER A 61 4.47 14.98 -10.65
CA SER A 61 4.29 15.73 -11.89
C SER A 61 4.76 14.98 -13.14
N ASP A 62 5.46 13.86 -12.97
CA ASP A 62 5.95 13.03 -14.06
C ASP A 62 4.80 12.19 -14.67
N ARG A 63 4.54 12.35 -15.98
CA ARG A 63 3.41 11.70 -16.65
C ARG A 63 3.51 10.18 -16.70
N GLU A 64 4.72 9.65 -16.88
CA GLU A 64 4.92 8.19 -16.92
C GLU A 64 4.67 7.61 -15.54
N PHE A 65 5.19 8.29 -14.51
CA PHE A 65 4.95 7.94 -13.12
C PHE A 65 3.45 7.98 -12.77
N GLN A 66 2.72 9.03 -13.17
CA GLN A 66 1.27 9.13 -12.93
C GLN A 66 0.48 7.98 -13.56
N SER A 67 0.87 7.55 -14.77
CA SER A 67 0.19 6.45 -15.45
C SER A 67 0.40 5.14 -14.71
N ALA A 68 1.65 4.82 -14.34
CA ALA A 68 1.98 3.64 -13.56
C ALA A 68 1.34 3.67 -12.16
N ALA A 69 1.31 4.84 -11.52
CA ALA A 69 0.72 5.03 -10.20
C ALA A 69 -0.77 4.74 -10.15
N ARG A 70 -1.54 5.14 -11.17
CA ARG A 70 -2.98 4.81 -11.21
C ARG A 70 -3.21 3.30 -11.18
N GLN A 71 -2.43 2.56 -11.97
CA GLN A 71 -2.56 1.11 -12.01
C GLN A 71 -2.07 0.45 -10.71
N ILE A 72 -0.95 0.92 -10.15
CA ILE A 72 -0.47 0.44 -8.84
C ILE A 72 -1.51 0.69 -7.74
N CYS A 73 -2.13 1.87 -7.72
CA CYS A 73 -3.18 2.20 -6.75
C CYS A 73 -4.37 1.23 -6.85
N HIS A 74 -4.79 0.90 -8.08
CA HIS A 74 -5.82 -0.10 -8.30
C HIS A 74 -5.41 -1.47 -7.75
N LEU A 75 -4.24 -1.99 -8.13
CA LEU A 75 -3.76 -3.30 -7.67
C LEU A 75 -3.57 -3.35 -6.15
N LYS A 76 -3.10 -2.25 -5.54
CA LYS A 76 -2.98 -2.09 -4.09
C LYS A 76 -4.36 -2.15 -3.41
N ALA A 77 -5.37 -1.50 -3.99
CA ALA A 77 -6.74 -1.54 -3.48
C ALA A 77 -7.32 -2.96 -3.52
N VAL A 78 -7.11 -3.69 -4.62
CA VAL A 78 -7.53 -5.10 -4.75
C VAL A 78 -6.83 -5.99 -3.73
N ASN A 79 -5.52 -5.84 -3.54
CA ASN A 79 -4.77 -6.57 -2.51
C ASN A 79 -5.25 -6.21 -1.09
N GLY A 80 -5.55 -4.93 -0.83
CA GLY A 80 -6.16 -4.48 0.42
C GLY A 80 -7.50 -5.17 0.68
N LEU A 81 -8.38 -5.21 -0.31
CA LEU A 81 -9.67 -5.89 -0.24
C LEU A 81 -9.51 -7.39 0.08
N ARG A 82 -8.56 -8.07 -0.56
CA ARG A 82 -8.23 -9.47 -0.22
C ARG A 82 -7.90 -9.62 1.26
N MET A 83 -6.98 -8.79 1.76
CA MET A 83 -6.54 -8.85 3.15
C MET A 83 -7.69 -8.57 4.14
N GLU A 84 -8.57 -7.63 3.80
CA GLU A 84 -9.78 -7.33 4.58
C GLU A 84 -10.75 -8.52 4.60
N ILE A 85 -10.99 -9.17 3.46
CA ILE A 85 -11.84 -10.37 3.37
C ILE A 85 -11.27 -11.52 4.21
N GLU A 86 -9.97 -11.79 4.09
CA GLU A 86 -9.28 -12.83 4.85
C GLU A 86 -9.36 -12.56 6.36
N SER A 87 -9.10 -11.31 6.77
CA SER A 87 -9.21 -10.87 8.16
C SER A 87 -10.64 -11.00 8.69
N ALA A 88 -11.64 -10.53 7.94
CA ALA A 88 -13.05 -10.60 8.32
C ALA A 88 -13.51 -12.06 8.50
N ARG A 89 -13.13 -12.95 7.57
CA ARG A 89 -13.40 -14.39 7.70
C ARG A 89 -12.77 -14.98 8.97
N SER A 90 -11.53 -14.61 9.28
CA SER A 90 -10.87 -15.06 10.51
C SER A 90 -11.59 -14.57 11.77
N ILE A 91 -12.03 -13.31 11.79
CA ILE A 91 -12.75 -12.71 12.93
C ILE A 91 -14.08 -13.43 13.16
N ILE A 92 -14.86 -13.67 12.11
CA ILE A 92 -16.17 -14.34 12.19
C ILE A 92 -16.04 -15.77 12.71
N ALA A 93 -15.00 -16.49 12.27
CA ALA A 93 -14.79 -17.89 12.64
C ALA A 93 -14.12 -18.07 14.02
N GLY A 94 -13.56 -17.01 14.59
CA GLY A 94 -12.71 -17.09 15.78
C GLY A 94 -13.47 -16.96 17.10
N PRO A 95 -12.92 -17.52 18.20
CA PRO A 95 -13.56 -17.46 19.52
C PRO A 95 -13.42 -16.10 20.22
N ASP A 96 -12.43 -15.28 19.81
CA ASP A 96 -12.20 -13.93 20.36
C ASP A 96 -12.04 -12.92 19.22
N PRO A 97 -13.13 -12.29 18.76
CA PRO A 97 -13.11 -11.42 17.60
C PRO A 97 -12.29 -10.14 17.84
N TRP A 98 -12.22 -9.64 19.07
CA TRP A 98 -11.47 -8.41 19.39
C TRP A 98 -9.96 -8.63 19.38
N VAL A 99 -9.50 -9.78 19.84
CA VAL A 99 -8.08 -10.17 19.69
C VAL A 99 -7.74 -10.33 18.21
N LEU A 100 -8.65 -10.88 17.40
CA LEU A 100 -8.40 -11.10 15.98
C LEU A 100 -8.41 -9.81 15.16
N VAL A 101 -9.33 -8.87 15.43
CA VAL A 101 -9.34 -7.53 14.81
C VAL A 101 -8.00 -6.83 15.01
N LYS A 102 -7.42 -6.90 16.21
CA LYS A 102 -6.14 -6.28 16.55
C LYS A 102 -4.94 -6.89 15.80
N ARG A 103 -5.08 -8.08 15.21
CA ARG A 103 -4.03 -8.73 14.41
C ARG A 103 -4.01 -8.29 12.96
N PHE A 104 -5.02 -7.56 12.49
CA PHE A 104 -4.99 -7.02 11.13
C PHE A 104 -3.79 -6.09 10.97
N VAL A 105 -3.01 -6.28 9.91
CA VAL A 105 -1.68 -5.64 9.77
C VAL A 105 -1.74 -4.11 9.79
N PHE A 106 -2.84 -3.52 9.33
CA PHE A 106 -3.03 -2.07 9.33
C PHE A 106 -3.78 -1.55 10.57
N TYR A 107 -4.16 -2.41 11.52
CA TYR A 107 -4.89 -1.99 12.73
C TYR A 107 -4.22 -0.83 13.48
N PRO A 108 -2.89 -0.82 13.71
CA PRO A 108 -2.23 0.32 14.35
C PRO A 108 -2.40 1.62 13.56
N ASN A 109 -2.33 1.56 12.22
CA ASN A 109 -2.49 2.74 11.36
C ASN A 109 -3.89 3.34 11.49
N TYR A 110 -4.93 2.51 11.60
CA TYR A 110 -6.30 3.00 11.82
C TYR A 110 -6.49 3.65 13.19
N VAL A 111 -5.84 3.12 14.23
CA VAL A 111 -5.89 3.73 15.58
C VAL A 111 -5.22 5.11 15.57
N GLU A 112 -4.05 5.22 14.95
CA GLU A 112 -3.33 6.49 14.84
C GLU A 112 -4.11 7.50 13.99
N LEU A 113 -4.69 7.06 12.86
CA LEU A 113 -5.51 7.91 12.01
C LEU A 113 -6.73 8.45 12.76
N ALA A 114 -7.47 7.58 13.46
CA ALA A 114 -8.62 7.99 14.26
C ALA A 114 -8.23 8.97 15.38
N ARG A 115 -7.05 8.80 15.99
CA ARG A 115 -6.52 9.76 16.97
C ARG A 115 -6.24 11.12 16.34
N MET A 116 -5.55 11.14 15.19
CA MET A 116 -5.26 12.39 14.47
C MET A 116 -6.52 13.12 14.01
N GLU A 117 -7.53 12.39 13.53
CA GLU A 117 -8.82 12.96 13.13
C GLU A 117 -9.59 13.54 14.33
N TYR A 118 -9.51 12.88 15.49
CA TYR A 118 -10.08 13.39 16.73
C TYR A 118 -9.38 14.66 17.24
N GLU A 119 -8.04 14.67 17.24
CA GLU A 119 -7.23 15.80 17.70
C GLU A 119 -7.24 16.99 16.72
N GLY A 120 -7.31 16.72 15.41
CA GLY A 120 -7.35 17.73 14.35
C GLY A 120 -8.74 18.25 14.01
N GLY A 121 -9.81 17.62 14.53
CA GLY A 121 -11.20 18.00 14.30
C GLY A 121 -11.65 19.30 14.99
N ASP A 122 -10.79 19.90 15.81
CA ASP A 122 -11.01 21.18 16.51
C ASP A 122 -10.41 22.41 15.78
N LEU A 123 -10.00 22.27 14.51
CA LEU A 123 -9.48 23.37 13.66
C LEU A 123 -10.54 23.93 12.70
#